data_AF-X1V574-F1
#
_entry.id   AF-X1V574-F1
#
_cell.length_a   1.000
_cell.length_b   1.000
_cell.length_c   1.000
_cell.angle_alpha   90.00
_cell.angle_beta   90.00
_cell.angle_gamma   90.00
#
_symmetry.space_group_name_H-M   'P 1'
#
loop_
_entity.id
_entity.type
_entity.pdbx_description
1 polymer ?
#
loop_
_entity_poly.entity_id
_entity_poly.type
_entity_poly.pdbx_seq_one_letter_code
_entity_poly.pdbx_strand_id
1 'polypeptide(L)'
;METQITFVITSRDGDILYQTPDGKEYVVKHKDVCQRKLEMIKVAQLTDLPIRDVCQIFGFKSKQTFYHAKSVLEEIGSVGLFPRKTGPKRNYVMSEELVARAIELRFHTDWNMYAIGEKLREE
;
A
#
# COMPACT_ATOMS: atom_id res chain seq x y z
N MET A 1 -17.98 0.71 -25.05
CA MET A 1 -17.28 -0.34 -25.81
C MET A 1 -16.36 -1.02 -24.83
N GLU A 2 -16.75 -2.18 -24.30
CA GLU A 2 -15.85 -3.01 -23.51
C GLU A 2 -14.92 -3.71 -24.50
N THR A 3 -13.68 -3.24 -24.59
CA THR A 3 -12.66 -3.86 -25.46
C THR A 3 -12.09 -5.05 -24.72
N GLN A 4 -12.55 -6.24 -25.06
CA GLN A 4 -11.96 -7.48 -24.59
C GLN A 4 -10.64 -7.74 -25.32
N ILE A 5 -9.59 -7.98 -24.56
CA ILE A 5 -8.24 -8.18 -25.06
C ILE A 5 -7.74 -9.56 -24.60
N THR A 6 -7.16 -10.32 -25.51
CA THR A 6 -6.45 -11.55 -25.15
C THR A 6 -5.01 -11.21 -24.77
N PHE A 7 -4.60 -11.60 -23.56
CA PHE A 7 -3.21 -11.49 -23.11
C PHE A 7 -2.59 -12.87 -23.05
N VAL A 8 -1.36 -13.01 -23.53
CA VAL A 8 -0.54 -14.20 -23.23
C VAL A 8 0.17 -13.91 -21.93
N ILE A 9 -0.21 -14.59 -20.85
CA ILE A 9 0.38 -14.41 -19.52
C ILE A 9 1.22 -15.63 -19.17
N THR A 10 2.50 -15.41 -18.90
CA THR A 10 3.44 -16.45 -18.48
C THR A 10 4.06 -16.06 -17.14
N SER A 11 4.14 -17.01 -16.21
CA SER A 11 4.87 -16.84 -14.96
C SER A 11 6.25 -17.45 -15.09
N ARG A 12 7.30 -16.68 -14.76
CA ARG A 12 8.69 -17.15 -14.72
C ARG A 12 9.33 -16.68 -13.42
N ASP A 13 9.72 -17.62 -12.57
CA ASP A 13 10.33 -17.33 -11.26
C ASP A 13 9.47 -16.39 -10.38
N GLY A 14 8.14 -16.39 -10.58
CA GLY A 14 7.19 -15.51 -9.90
C GLY A 14 7.06 -14.10 -10.48
N ASP A 15 7.93 -13.71 -11.43
CA ASP A 15 7.70 -12.56 -12.30
C ASP A 15 6.62 -12.92 -13.32
N ILE A 16 5.81 -11.93 -13.70
CA ILE A 16 4.72 -12.12 -14.66
C ILE A 16 5.13 -11.40 -15.93
N LEU A 17 5.23 -12.15 -17.02
CA LEU A 17 5.37 -11.62 -18.35
C LEU A 17 4.00 -11.66 -18.98
N TYR A 18 3.54 -10.52 -19.50
CA TYR A 18 2.39 -10.53 -20.39
C TYR A 18 2.65 -9.73 -21.64
N GLN A 19 2.18 -10.27 -22.76
CA GLN A 19 2.32 -9.68 -24.07
C GLN A 19 1.00 -9.04 -24.49
N THR A 20 1.05 -7.78 -24.91
CA THR A 20 -0.11 -7.08 -25.49
C THR A 20 -0.34 -7.51 -26.94
N PRO A 21 -1.54 -7.27 -27.51
CA PRO A 21 -1.86 -7.69 -28.89
C PRO A 21 -0.95 -7.10 -29.97
N ASP A 22 -0.33 -5.95 -29.71
CA ASP A 22 0.66 -5.29 -30.55
C ASP A 22 2.06 -5.93 -30.46
N GLY A 23 2.19 -7.03 -29.70
CA GLY A 23 3.42 -7.80 -29.56
C GLY A 23 4.37 -7.27 -28.48
N LYS A 24 4.03 -6.18 -27.80
CA LYS A 24 4.89 -5.60 -26.77
C LYS A 24 4.87 -6.44 -25.49
N GLU A 25 6.06 -6.72 -24.97
CA GLU A 25 6.23 -7.48 -23.74
C GLU A 25 6.37 -6.55 -22.53
N TYR A 26 5.64 -6.89 -21.46
CA TYR A 26 5.75 -6.22 -20.17
C TYR A 26 6.11 -7.23 -19.10
N VAL A 27 7.10 -6.86 -18.28
CA VAL A 27 7.57 -7.69 -17.16
C VAL A 27 7.15 -7.03 -15.85
N VAL A 28 6.33 -7.74 -15.08
CA VAL A 28 5.92 -7.36 -13.73
C VAL A 28 6.76 -8.15 -12.74
N LYS A 29 7.58 -7.46 -11.96
CA LYS A 29 8.45 -8.09 -10.96
C LYS A 29 7.64 -8.62 -9.79
N HIS A 30 7.97 -9.84 -9.33
CA HIS A 30 7.32 -10.49 -8.21
C HIS A 30 7.32 -9.62 -6.94
N LYS A 31 8.46 -8.93 -6.72
CA LYS A 31 8.70 -8.07 -5.56
C LYS A 31 7.95 -6.73 -5.63
N ASP A 32 7.50 -6.33 -6.81
CA ASP A 32 6.76 -5.09 -7.00
C ASP A 32 5.26 -5.32 -6.78
N VAL A 33 4.85 -5.25 -5.52
CA VAL A 33 3.46 -5.44 -5.11
C VAL A 33 2.54 -4.35 -5.70
N CYS A 34 3.04 -3.13 -5.91
CA CYS A 34 2.26 -2.03 -6.46
C CYS A 34 1.91 -2.32 -7.92
N GLN A 35 2.93 -2.64 -8.72
CA GLN A 35 2.76 -3.00 -10.13
C GLN A 35 1.88 -4.24 -10.28
N ARG A 36 2.07 -5.29 -9.47
CA ARG A 36 1.21 -6.48 -9.49
C ARG A 36 -0.26 -6.17 -9.25
N LYS A 37 -0.59 -5.29 -8.31
CA LYS A 37 -1.98 -4.88 -8.06
C LYS A 37 -2.57 -4.11 -9.23
N LEU A 38 -1.79 -3.19 -9.81
CA LEU A 38 -2.23 -2.38 -10.94
C LEU A 38 -2.55 -3.26 -12.16
N GLU A 39 -1.64 -4.19 -12.47
CA GLU A 39 -1.79 -5.09 -13.62
C GLU A 39 -2.88 -6.13 -13.41
N MET A 40 -3.06 -6.63 -12.17
CA MET A 40 -4.21 -7.46 -11.80
C MET A 40 -5.54 -6.76 -12.10
N ILE A 41 -5.67 -5.46 -11.79
CA ILE A 41 -6.88 -4.69 -12.05
C ILE A 41 -7.12 -4.54 -13.55
N LYS A 42 -6.07 -4.18 -14.31
CA LYS A 42 -6.15 -4.03 -15.77
C LYS A 42 -6.58 -5.32 -16.44
N VAL A 43 -5.94 -6.45 -16.12
CA VAL A 43 -6.30 -7.76 -16.69
C VAL A 43 -7.74 -8.13 -16.36
N ALA A 44 -8.19 -7.93 -15.11
CA ALA A 44 -9.57 -8.19 -14.73
C ALA A 44 -10.61 -7.29 -15.43
N GLN A 45 -10.23 -6.10 -15.88
CA GLN A 45 -11.11 -5.19 -16.61
C GLN A 45 -11.14 -5.45 -18.12
N LEU A 46 -10.07 -6.04 -18.65
CA LEU A 46 -9.87 -6.24 -20.08
C LEU A 46 -10.10 -7.70 -20.53
N THR A 47 -10.43 -8.58 -19.59
CA THR A 47 -10.67 -10.02 -19.84
C THR A 47 -11.90 -10.49 -19.08
N ASP A 48 -12.49 -11.60 -19.52
CA ASP A 48 -13.59 -12.29 -18.82
C ASP A 48 -13.10 -13.32 -17.79
N LEU A 49 -11.83 -13.25 -17.39
CA LEU A 49 -11.27 -14.17 -16.42
C LEU A 49 -11.95 -13.99 -15.05
N PRO A 50 -12.32 -15.09 -14.35
CA PRO A 50 -12.81 -14.99 -12.99
C PRO A 50 -11.82 -14.25 -12.09
N ILE A 51 -12.30 -13.30 -11.29
CA ILE A 51 -11.45 -12.50 -10.38
C ILE A 51 -10.54 -13.36 -9.49
N ARG A 52 -10.99 -14.57 -9.14
CA ARG A 52 -10.18 -15.53 -8.38
C ARG A 52 -8.91 -15.93 -9.14
N ASP A 53 -9.06 -16.23 -10.42
CA ASP A 53 -8.01 -16.76 -11.27
C ASP A 53 -7.03 -15.62 -11.60
N VAL A 54 -7.54 -14.42 -11.86
CA VAL A 54 -6.72 -13.21 -12.00
C VAL A 54 -5.91 -12.96 -10.73
N CYS A 55 -6.52 -13.03 -9.55
CA CYS A 55 -5.77 -12.89 -8.28
C CYS A 55 -4.65 -13.93 -8.19
N GLN A 56 -4.92 -15.18 -8.54
CA GLN A 56 -3.93 -16.27 -8.48
C GLN A 56 -2.77 -16.06 -9.46
N ILE A 57 -3.06 -15.65 -10.71
CA ILE A 57 -2.05 -15.27 -11.72
C ILE A 57 -1.12 -14.21 -11.15
N PHE A 58 -1.68 -13.20 -10.49
CA PHE A 58 -0.92 -12.12 -9.88
C PHE A 58 -0.38 -12.44 -8.48
N GLY A 59 -0.48 -13.70 -8.02
CA GLY A 59 0.09 -14.20 -6.76
C GLY A 59 -0.60 -13.69 -5.49
N PHE A 60 -1.89 -13.35 -5.57
CA PHE A 60 -2.73 -12.94 -4.45
C PHE A 60 -3.74 -14.05 -4.08
N LYS A 61 -3.91 -14.29 -2.77
CA LYS A 61 -4.70 -15.44 -2.27
C LYS A 61 -6.21 -15.18 -2.21
N SER A 62 -6.64 -13.93 -2.23
CA SER A 62 -8.04 -13.55 -1.96
C SER A 62 -8.54 -12.49 -2.93
N LYS A 63 -9.79 -12.67 -3.39
CA LYS A 63 -10.56 -11.67 -4.15
C LYS A 63 -10.68 -10.34 -3.41
N GLN A 64 -10.63 -10.34 -2.08
CA GLN A 64 -10.66 -9.12 -1.29
C GLN A 64 -9.49 -8.19 -1.63
N THR A 65 -8.33 -8.76 -1.99
CA THR A 65 -7.17 -7.98 -2.46
C THR A 65 -7.51 -7.18 -3.71
N PHE A 66 -8.24 -7.80 -4.65
CA PHE A 66 -8.71 -7.13 -5.87
C PHE A 66 -9.67 -6.00 -5.55
N TYR A 67 -10.75 -6.27 -4.81
CA TYR A 67 -11.76 -5.23 -4.53
C TYR A 67 -11.18 -4.06 -3.73
N HIS A 68 -10.32 -4.35 -2.74
CA HIS A 68 -9.63 -3.31 -1.99
C HIS A 68 -8.67 -2.50 -2.87
N ALA A 69 -7.84 -3.16 -3.70
CA ALA A 69 -6.93 -2.46 -4.59
C ALA A 69 -7.67 -1.61 -5.63
N LYS A 70 -8.80 -2.11 -6.15
CA LYS A 70 -9.66 -1.38 -7.09
C LYS A 70 -10.25 -0.13 -6.45
N SER A 71 -10.89 -0.24 -5.27
CA SER A 71 -11.45 0.92 -4.56
C SER A 71 -10.37 1.96 -4.24
N VAL A 72 -9.20 1.53 -3.76
CA VAL A 72 -8.08 2.45 -3.48
C VAL A 72 -7.57 3.15 -4.75
N LEU A 73 -7.49 2.43 -5.87
CA LEU A 73 -7.10 3.01 -7.16
C LEU A 73 -8.12 4.04 -7.65
N GLU A 74 -9.41 3.77 -7.48
CA GLU A 74 -10.51 4.68 -7.85
C GLU A 74 -10.54 5.94 -6.95
N GLU A 75 -10.26 5.80 -5.66
CA GLU A 75 -10.32 6.89 -4.68
C GLU A 75 -9.06 7.78 -4.66
N ILE A 76 -7.87 7.17 -4.73
CA ILE A 76 -6.59 7.85 -4.44
C ILE A 76 -5.60 7.71 -5.63
N GLY A 77 -5.98 7.00 -6.69
CA GLY A 77 -5.10 6.71 -7.81
C GLY A 77 -4.01 5.69 -7.48
N SER A 78 -3.04 5.55 -8.38
CA SER A 78 -1.96 4.56 -8.26
C SER A 78 -1.08 4.75 -7.02
N VAL A 79 -1.00 5.98 -6.50
CA VAL A 79 -0.28 6.31 -5.26
C VAL A 79 -0.85 5.53 -4.06
N GLY A 80 -2.15 5.26 -4.03
CA GLY A 80 -2.79 4.50 -2.97
C GLY A 80 -2.37 3.02 -2.92
N LEU A 81 -1.85 2.46 -4.02
CA LEU A 81 -1.45 1.06 -4.10
C LEU A 81 -0.12 0.76 -3.41
N PHE A 82 0.69 1.79 -3.16
CA PHE A 82 1.96 1.65 -2.47
C PHE A 82 1.75 1.14 -1.03
N PRO A 83 2.65 0.26 -0.53
CA PRO A 83 2.62 -0.16 0.85
C PRO A 83 2.66 1.07 1.77
N ARG A 84 1.65 1.21 2.63
CA ARG A 84 1.71 2.21 3.70
C ARG A 84 2.80 1.79 4.68
N LYS A 85 3.50 2.77 5.25
CA LYS A 85 4.48 2.51 6.33
C LYS A 85 3.81 1.66 7.41
N THR A 86 4.32 0.46 7.60
CA THR A 86 3.95 -0.43 8.70
C THR A 86 4.65 0.07 9.96
N GLY A 87 3.86 0.56 10.91
CA GLY A 87 4.32 1.06 12.20
C GLY A 87 3.15 1.59 13.02
N PRO A 88 3.36 1.93 14.30
CA PRO A 88 2.35 2.58 15.10
C PRO A 88 1.84 3.83 14.37
N LYS A 89 0.55 3.89 14.05
CA LYS A 89 -0.05 5.04 13.34
C LYS A 89 0.02 6.33 14.16
N ARG A 90 0.18 6.20 15.49
CA ARG A 90 0.29 7.29 16.46
C ARG A 90 1.18 6.83 17.61
N ASN A 91 1.98 7.74 18.16
CA ASN A 91 2.64 7.51 19.43
C ASN A 91 1.57 7.59 20.54
N TYR A 92 1.09 6.46 21.04
CA TYR A 92 0.03 6.45 22.07
C TYR A 92 0.53 6.98 23.43
N VAL A 93 1.85 6.97 23.64
CA VAL A 93 2.47 7.38 24.92
C VAL A 93 2.80 8.88 24.92
N MET A 94 2.89 9.52 23.76
CA MET A 94 3.30 10.92 23.64
C MET A 94 2.36 11.64 22.67
N SER A 95 1.33 12.30 23.22
CA SER A 95 0.48 13.19 22.43
C SER A 95 1.28 14.41 21.96
N GLU A 96 0.87 15.03 20.87
CA GLU A 96 1.51 16.26 20.36
C GLU A 96 1.52 17.38 21.41
N GLU A 97 0.46 17.46 22.21
CA GLU A 97 0.34 18.37 23.34
C GLU A 97 1.39 18.10 24.43
N LEU A 98 1.58 16.84 24.82
CA LEU A 98 2.58 16.46 25.83
C LEU A 98 4.00 16.70 25.32
N VAL A 99 4.26 16.49 24.02
CA VAL A 99 5.54 16.82 23.38
C VAL A 99 5.79 18.32 23.44
N ALA A 100 4.81 19.13 23.04
CA ALA A 100 4.93 20.58 23.06
C ALA A 100 5.19 21.11 24.47
N ARG A 101 4.46 20.57 25.46
CA ARG A 101 4.62 20.93 26.87
C ARG A 101 5.99 20.52 27.43
N ALA A 102 6.48 19.33 27.10
CA ALA A 102 7.82 18.88 27.50
C ALA A 102 8.92 19.77 26.91
N ILE A 103 8.76 20.20 25.66
CA ILE A 103 9.67 21.14 24.99
C ILE A 103 9.65 22.49 25.68
N GLU A 104 8.47 23.06 25.94
CA GLU A 104 8.31 24.33 26.66
C GLU A 104 9.03 24.30 28.01
N LEU A 105 8.75 23.28 28.84
CA LEU A 105 9.39 23.13 30.15
C LEU A 105 10.91 23.00 30.03
N ARG A 106 11.42 22.37 28.97
CA ARG A 106 12.86 22.24 28.75
C ARG A 106 13.55 23.56 28.42
N PHE A 107 12.87 24.49 27.76
CA PHE A 107 13.43 25.79 27.37
C PHE A 107 13.16 26.91 28.38
N HIS A 108 12.11 26.78 29.19
CA HIS A 108 11.70 27.81 30.16
C HIS A 108 12.08 27.49 31.60
N THR A 109 12.69 26.32 31.85
CA THR A 109 13.14 25.92 33.18
C THR A 109 14.52 25.27 33.11
N ASP A 110 15.25 25.28 34.23
CA ASP A 110 16.48 24.51 34.40
C ASP A 110 16.23 23.06 34.83
N TRP A 111 14.99 22.58 34.72
CA TRP A 111 14.63 21.24 35.17
C TRP A 111 15.32 20.16 34.34
N ASN A 112 15.74 19.10 35.05
CA ASN A 112 16.20 17.88 34.41
C ASN A 112 15.01 17.05 33.90
N MET A 113 15.31 16.03 33.09
CA MET A 113 14.30 15.18 32.45
C MET A 113 13.31 14.57 33.46
N TYR A 114 13.77 14.19 34.66
CA TYR A 114 12.92 13.57 35.66
C TYR A 114 11.94 14.56 36.27
N ALA A 115 12.39 15.78 36.59
CA ALA A 115 11.55 16.84 37.13
C ALA A 115 10.47 17.28 36.12
N ILE A 116 10.83 17.37 34.83
CA ILE A 116 9.85 17.61 33.76
C ILE A 116 8.83 16.46 33.71
N GLY A 117 9.30 15.21 33.80
CA GLY A 117 8.45 14.04 33.80
C GLY A 117 7.48 13.96 34.98
N GLU A 118 7.92 14.34 36.19
CA GLU A 118 7.02 14.45 37.35
C GLU A 118 5.98 15.54 37.12
N LYS A 119 6.41 16.73 36.65
CA LYS A 119 5.46 17.82 36.42
C LYS A 119 4.37 17.43 35.43
N LEU A 120 4.73 16.76 34.34
CA LEU A 120 3.80 16.29 33.32
C LEU A 120 2.90 15.13 33.79
N ARG A 121 3.22 14.46 34.91
CA ARG A 121 2.34 13.45 35.52
C ARG A 121 1.26 14.07 36.42
N GLU A 122 1.52 15.27 36.94
CA GLU A 122 0.62 16.02 37.81
C GLU A 122 -0.39 16.89 37.03
N GLU A 123 -0.14 17.14 35.75
CA GLU A 123 -1.02 17.86 34.82
C GLU A 123 -2.05 16.91 34.17
#